data_AF-Q5YBF3-F1
#
_entry.id   AF-Q5YBF3-F1
#
_cell.length_a   1.000
_cell.length_b   1.000
_cell.length_c   1.000
_cell.angle_alpha   90.00
_cell.angle_beta   90.00
_cell.angle_gamma   90.00
#
_symmetry.space_group_name_H-M   'P 1'
#
loop_
_entity.id
_entity.type
_entity.pdbx_description
1 polymer ?
#
loop_
_entity_poly.entity_id
_entity_poly.type
_entity_poly.pdbx_seq_one_letter_code
_entity_poly.pdbx_strand_id
1 'polypeptide(L)' 'EYRGYDSAGLAIDGDKKKEVLAFKEVGKVAKLRKLIDESDLDLEKIFDSHAGIAHTRLAT' A
#
# COMPACT_ATOMS: atom_id res chain seq x y z
N GLU A 1 -1.69 10.40 10.54
CA GLU A 1 -0.24 10.70 10.64
C GLU A 1 0.24 11.26 11.99
N TYR A 2 -0.62 11.42 13.01
CA TYR A 2 -0.27 12.12 14.26
C TYR A 2 0.77 11.41 15.16
N ARG A 3 1.04 10.11 14.98
CA ARG A 3 1.92 9.32 15.87
C ARG A 3 3.41 9.36 15.56
N GLY A 4 3.83 10.04 14.49
CA GLY A 4 5.21 9.98 13.99
C GLY A 4 5.54 8.59 13.43
N TYR A 5 6.20 8.54 12.27
CA TYR A 5 6.59 7.29 11.63
C TYR A 5 7.69 7.59 10.60
N ASP A 6 8.56 6.61 10.37
CA ASP A 6 9.72 6.73 9.47
C ASP A 6 9.51 5.98 8.15
N SER A 7 8.51 5.10 8.10
CA SER A 7 8.14 4.35 6.90
C SER A 7 6.69 3.93 6.92
N ALA A 8 6.13 3.66 5.74
CA ALA A 8 4.77 3.17 5.58
C ALA A 8 4.70 2.11 4.48
N GLY A 9 3.73 1.23 4.58
CA GLY A 9 3.45 0.25 3.54
C GLY A 9 2.01 -0.25 3.57
N LEU A 10 1.58 -0.82 2.46
CA LEU A 10 0.30 -1.50 2.33
C LEU A 10 0.44 -2.75 1.46
N ALA A 11 -0.40 -3.74 1.69
CA ALA A 11 -0.55 -4.90 0.85
C ALA A 11 -2.02 -5.12 0.52
N ILE A 12 -2.31 -5.38 -0.75
CA ILE A 12 -3.66 -5.53 -1.31
C ILE A 12 -3.68 -6.74 -2.25
N ASP A 13 -4.87 -7.29 -2.48
CA ASP A 13 -5.05 -8.30 -3.52
C ASP A 13 -4.76 -7.71 -4.91
N GLY A 14 -4.04 -8.48 -5.74
CA GLY A 14 -3.69 -8.12 -7.10
C GLY A 14 -4.70 -8.58 -8.14
N ASP A 15 -4.32 -8.46 -9.41
CA ASP A 15 -5.22 -8.74 -10.52
C ASP A 15 -5.54 -10.22 -10.69
N LYS A 16 -4.60 -11.09 -10.33
CA LYS A 16 -4.75 -12.53 -10.47
C LYS A 16 -5.21 -13.14 -9.16
N LYS A 17 -5.92 -14.26 -9.25
CA LYS A 17 -6.27 -15.06 -8.07
C LYS A 17 -5.00 -15.42 -7.29
N LYS A 18 -5.00 -15.13 -5.99
CA LYS A 18 -3.88 -15.34 -5.04
C LYS A 18 -2.65 -14.48 -5.30
N GLU A 19 -2.78 -13.39 -6.06
CA GLU A 19 -1.75 -12.38 -6.17
C GLU A 19 -1.91 -11.35 -5.04
N VAL A 20 -0.79 -10.97 -4.43
CA VAL A 20 -0.76 -9.92 -3.40
C VAL A 20 0.27 -8.89 -3.82
N LEU A 21 -0.18 -7.64 -3.95
CA LEU A 21 0.65 -6.50 -4.29
C LEU A 21 1.03 -5.77 -3.00
N ALA A 22 2.33 -5.67 -2.73
CA ALA A 22 2.85 -5.05 -1.53
C ALA A 22 3.70 -3.82 -1.87
N PHE A 23 3.26 -2.67 -1.39
CA PHE A 23 3.91 -1.37 -1.53
C PHE A 23 4.54 -0.98 -0.20
N LYS A 24 5.82 -0.62 -0.22
CA LYS A 24 6.58 -0.22 0.97
C LYS A 24 7.47 0.94 0.60
N GLU A 25 7.42 2.01 1.37
CA GLU A 25 8.20 3.21 1.08
C GLU A 25 8.76 3.82 2.37
N VAL A 26 9.99 4.33 2.27
CA VAL A 26 10.66 5.02 3.37
C VAL A 26 10.27 6.49 3.38
N GLY A 27 9.81 6.95 4.55
CA GLY A 27 9.34 8.30 4.79
C GLY A 27 7.82 8.37 4.95
N LYS A 28 7.26 9.54 4.62
CA LYS A 28 5.85 9.85 4.83
C LYS A 28 4.93 9.05 3.89
N VAL A 29 3.69 8.83 4.31
CA VAL A 29 2.59 8.25 3.53
C VAL A 29 2.41 8.98 2.20
N ALA A 30 2.72 10.28 2.12
CA ALA A 30 2.73 11.02 0.86
C ALA A 30 3.69 10.43 -0.19
N LYS A 31 4.84 9.88 0.21
CA LYS A 31 5.74 9.17 -0.70
C LYS A 31 5.18 7.81 -1.10
N LEU A 32 4.62 7.06 -0.14
CA LEU A 32 3.94 5.80 -0.45
C LEU A 32 2.80 6.03 -1.45
N ARG A 33 2.05 7.12 -1.32
CA ARG A 33 1.00 7.49 -2.26
C ARG A 33 1.54 7.74 -3.67
N LYS A 34 2.63 8.49 -3.79
CA LYS A 34 3.31 8.69 -5.08
C LYS A 34 3.76 7.37 -5.70
N LEU A 35 4.34 6.47 -4.91
CA LEU A 35 4.75 5.14 -5.39
C LEU A 35 3.56 4.35 -5.98
N ILE A 36 2.39 4.45 -5.35
CA ILE A 36 1.16 3.80 -5.83
C ILE A 36 0.64 4.50 -7.10
N ASP A 37 0.62 5.82 -7.14
CA ASP A 37 0.17 6.58 -8.31
C ASP A 37 1.10 6.40 -9.53
N GLU A 38 2.40 6.10 -9.30
CA GLU A 38 3.38 5.76 -10.34
C GLU A 38 3.35 4.27 -10.73
N SER A 39 2.67 3.42 -9.95
CA SER A 39 2.57 1.99 -10.25
C SER A 39 1.43 1.71 -11.22
N ASP A 40 1.65 0.74 -12.12
CA ASP A 40 0.66 0.29 -13.10
C ASP A 40 -0.38 -0.62 -12.41
N LEU A 41 -1.31 0.01 -11.70
CA LEU A 41 -2.41 -0.64 -10.99
C LEU A 41 -3.73 -0.33 -11.69
N ASP A 42 -4.52 -1.37 -11.97
CA ASP A 42 -5.90 -1.20 -12.37
C ASP A 42 -6.79 -0.90 -11.15
N LEU A 43 -7.12 0.39 -10.97
CA LEU A 43 -7.99 0.86 -9.90
C LEU A 43 -9.50 0.71 -10.22
N GLU A 44 -9.86 0.33 -11.44
CA GLU A 44 -11.26 0.15 -11.86
C GLU A 44 -11.76 -1.28 -11.63
N LYS A 45 -10.85 -2.19 -11.26
CA LYS A 45 -11.16 -3.58 -11.00
C LYS A 45 -12.13 -3.76 -9.83
N ILE A 46 -13.20 -4.51 -10.10
CA ILE A 46 -14.19 -4.87 -9.10
C ILE A 46 -13.80 -6.20 -8.45
N PHE A 47 -13.71 -6.19 -7.12
CA PHE A 47 -13.52 -7.39 -6.32
C PHE A 47 -14.82 -7.70 -5.55
N ASP A 48 -15.33 -8.93 -5.66
CA ASP A 48 -16.47 -9.39 -4.84
C ASP A 48 -16.11 -9.46 -3.35
N SER A 49 -14.85 -9.78 -3.05
CA SER A 49 -14.27 -9.79 -1.71
C SER A 49 -12.78 -9.47 -1.82
N HIS A 50 -12.33 -8.50 -1.02
CA HIS A 50 -10.96 -7.99 -1.03
C HIS A 50 -10.46 -7.81 0.41
N ALA A 51 -9.21 -8.15 0.67
CA ALA A 51 -8.54 -7.86 1.94
C ALA A 51 -7.28 -7.01 1.71
N GLY A 52 -7.21 -5.87 2.39
CA GLY A 52 -6.05 -5.00 2.40
C GLY A 52 -5.52 -4.78 3.81
N ILE A 53 -4.20 -4.76 3.97
CA ILE A 53 -3.54 -4.40 5.22
C ILE A 53 -2.61 -3.21 5.00
N ALA A 54 -2.56 -2.29 5.97
CA ALA A 54 -1.67 -1.14 5.94
C ALA A 54 -0.94 -1.00 7.27
N HIS A 55 0.30 -0.52 7.22
CA HIS A 55 1.13 -0.32 8.39
C HIS A 55 2.00 0.94 8.27
N THR A 56 2.07 1.69 9.37
CA THR A 56 3.03 2.79 9.54
C THR A 56 3.99 2.40 10.65
N ARG A 57 5.29 2.44 10.37
CA ARG A 57 6.34 2.01 11.29
C ARG A 57 7.14 3.21 11.79
N LEU A 58 7.31 3.28 13.12
CA LEU A 58 8.34 4.08 13.77
C LEU A 58 9.54 3.17 14.04
N ALA A 59 10.70 3.47 13.47
CA ALA A 59 11.90 2.65 13.59
C ALA A 59 12.64 3.01 14.89
N THR A 60 12.37 2.22 15.93
CA THR A 60 13.14 2.22 17.19
C THR A 60 14.37 1.34 17.07
#